data_AF-X1HI23-F1
#
_entry.id   AF-X1HI23-F1
#
_cell.length_a   1.000
_cell.length_b   1.000
_cell.length_c   1.000
_cell.angle_alpha   90.00
_cell.angle_beta   90.00
_cell.angle_gamma   90.00
#
_symmetry.space_group_name_H-M   'P 1'
#
loop_
_entity.id
_entity.type
_entity.pdbx_description
1 polymer ?
#
loop_
_entity_poly.entity_id
_entity_poly.type
_entity_poly.pdbx_seq_one_letter_code
_entity_poly.pdbx_strand_id
1 'polypeptide(L)'
;MARPILLLISSILGILVALFFPLDAGGELTTLRGKMHLALVVAMGIFTIAGMVALWFRLQLVAVWSAFATFSLISAIVSLILVIISGIFAKSNYMGLIERIMVSPYQIYYFVLSLMVFLIN
;
A
#
# COMPACT_ATOMS: atom_id res chain seq x y z
N MET A 1 -1.84 -19.56 9.44
CA MET A 1 -1.60 -18.37 10.30
C MET A 1 -0.82 -17.34 9.50
N ALA A 2 -1.46 -16.31 8.94
CA ALA A 2 -0.74 -15.14 8.47
C ALA A 2 -0.67 -14.12 9.63
N ARG A 3 0.49 -14.07 10.30
CA ARG A 3 0.91 -12.89 11.09
C ARG A 3 0.96 -11.67 10.13
N PRO A 4 1.12 -10.40 10.57
CA PRO A 4 1.20 -9.24 9.66
C PRO A 4 2.45 -9.22 8.75
N ILE A 5 2.91 -10.40 8.32
CA ILE A 5 4.05 -10.69 7.45
C ILE A 5 3.88 -10.00 6.09
N LEU A 6 2.67 -9.97 5.53
CA LEU A 6 2.45 -9.31 4.23
C LEU A 6 2.73 -7.80 4.30
N LEU A 7 2.31 -7.14 5.40
CA LEU A 7 2.63 -5.73 5.64
C LEU A 7 4.12 -5.52 5.95
N LEU A 8 4.74 -6.45 6.67
CA LEU A 8 6.18 -6.42 6.93
C LEU A 8 7.00 -6.54 5.63
N ILE A 9 6.65 -7.50 4.77
CA ILE A 9 7.28 -7.67 3.45
C ILE A 9 7.10 -6.41 2.63
N SER A 10 5.87 -5.86 2.56
CA SER A 10 5.61 -4.59 1.89
C SER A 10 6.52 -3.46 2.40
N SER A 11 6.67 -3.33 3.71
CA SER A 11 7.52 -2.31 4.32
C SER A 11 9.00 -2.48 3.98
N ILE A 12 9.51 -3.72 3.96
CA ILE A 12 10.88 -4.04 3.53
C ILE A 12 11.07 -3.64 2.06
N LEU A 13 10.12 -3.98 1.18
CA LEU A 13 10.18 -3.58 -0.23
C LEU A 13 10.20 -2.05 -0.38
N GLY A 14 9.38 -1.33 0.40
CA GLY A 14 9.38 0.13 0.41
C GLY A 14 10.73 0.74 0.81
N ILE A 15 11.40 0.16 1.82
CA ILE A 15 12.75 0.57 2.22
C ILE A 15 13.75 0.31 1.09
N LEU A 16 13.68 -0.85 0.43
CA LEU A 16 14.56 -1.16 -0.70
C LEU A 16 14.37 -0.18 -1.86
N VAL A 17 13.12 0.15 -2.18
CA VAL A 17 12.78 1.17 -3.19
C VAL A 17 13.40 2.51 -2.83
N ALA A 18 13.21 2.97 -1.60
CA ALA A 18 13.69 4.28 -1.17
C ALA A 18 15.23 4.39 -1.17
N LEU A 19 15.94 3.33 -0.79
CA LEU A 19 17.39 3.37 -0.61
C LEU A 19 18.18 3.00 -1.87
N PHE A 20 17.72 2.00 -2.63
CA PHE A 20 18.52 1.39 -3.70
C PHE A 20 17.93 1.60 -5.10
N PHE A 21 16.62 1.81 -5.19
CA PHE A 21 15.90 1.92 -6.46
C PHE A 21 15.04 3.19 -6.54
N PRO A 22 15.62 4.41 -6.44
CA PRO A 22 14.86 5.63 -6.69
C PRO A 22 14.35 5.66 -8.14
N LEU A 23 13.18 6.28 -8.33
CA LEU A 23 12.56 6.47 -9.63
C LEU A 23 13.45 7.37 -10.51
N ASP A 24 13.48 7.10 -11.81
CA ASP A 24 14.16 7.96 -12.77
C ASP A 24 13.57 9.38 -12.76
N ALA A 25 14.39 10.39 -13.02
CA ALA A 25 13.93 11.76 -13.12
C ALA A 25 12.80 11.87 -14.17
N GLY A 26 11.72 12.54 -13.82
CA GLY A 26 10.54 12.66 -14.68
C GLY A 26 9.69 11.40 -14.82
N GLY A 27 10.06 10.27 -14.18
CA GLY A 27 9.26 9.04 -14.21
C GLY A 27 9.36 8.25 -15.53
N GLU A 28 10.37 8.50 -16.35
CA GLU A 28 10.46 7.96 -17.72
C GLU A 28 10.81 6.45 -17.82
N LEU A 29 11.21 5.80 -16.71
CA LEU A 29 11.53 4.37 -16.60
C LEU A 29 12.56 3.87 -17.64
N THR A 30 13.58 4.68 -17.91
CA THR A 30 14.62 4.38 -18.91
C THR A 30 15.72 3.48 -18.35
N THR A 31 16.04 3.60 -17.06
CA THR A 31 17.13 2.86 -16.43
C THR A 31 16.65 1.53 -15.81
N LEU A 32 17.58 0.59 -15.59
CA LEU A 32 17.28 -0.62 -14.82
C LEU A 32 16.77 -0.27 -13.41
N ARG A 33 17.29 0.80 -12.83
CA ARG A 33 16.91 1.26 -11.48
C ARG A 33 15.46 1.75 -11.46
N GLY A 34 15.04 2.55 -12.44
CA GLY A 34 13.64 2.97 -12.60
C GLY A 34 12.70 1.79 -12.87
N LYS A 35 13.11 0.82 -13.69
CA LYS A 35 12.31 -0.41 -13.92
C LYS A 35 12.15 -1.24 -12.65
N MET A 36 13.22 -1.39 -11.86
CA MET A 36 13.17 -2.06 -10.56
C MET A 36 12.33 -1.30 -9.53
N HIS A 37 12.37 0.04 -9.53
CA HIS A 37 11.49 0.86 -8.71
C HIS A 37 10.03 0.48 -8.95
N LEU A 38 9.58 0.50 -10.21
CA LEU A 38 8.21 0.17 -10.55
C LEU A 38 7.84 -1.26 -10.15
N ALA A 39 8.70 -2.24 -10.46
CA ALA A 39 8.45 -3.64 -10.12
C ALA A 39 8.26 -3.85 -8.62
N LEU A 40 9.12 -3.22 -7.80
CA LEU A 40 9.04 -3.31 -6.35
C LEU A 40 7.84 -2.55 -5.78
N VAL A 41 7.48 -1.38 -6.33
CA VAL A 41 6.28 -0.62 -5.93
C VAL A 41 5.01 -1.42 -6.21
N VAL A 42 4.92 -2.08 -7.37
CA VAL A 42 3.78 -2.94 -7.70
C VAL A 42 3.68 -4.12 -6.73
N ALA A 43 4.80 -4.82 -6.48
CA ALA A 43 4.84 -5.92 -5.51
C ALA A 43 4.43 -5.43 -4.10
N MET A 44 4.97 -4.29 -3.67
CA MET A 44 4.64 -3.64 -2.40
C MET A 44 3.13 -3.34 -2.31
N GLY A 45 2.52 -2.77 -3.35
CA GLY A 45 1.09 -2.49 -3.40
C GLY A 45 0.25 -3.76 -3.24
N ILE A 46 0.60 -4.83 -3.95
CA ILE A 46 -0.07 -6.14 -3.85
C ILE A 46 0.01 -6.69 -2.42
N PHE A 47 1.20 -6.72 -1.82
CA PHE A 47 1.38 -7.21 -0.46
C PHE A 47 0.66 -6.35 0.58
N THR A 48 0.61 -5.03 0.37
CA THR A 48 -0.12 -4.12 1.26
C THR A 48 -1.61 -4.43 1.23
N ILE A 49 -2.22 -4.47 0.03
CA ILE A 49 -3.66 -4.76 -0.13
C ILE A 49 -4.00 -6.15 0.41
N ALA A 50 -3.19 -7.16 0.08
CA ALA A 50 -3.36 -8.51 0.61
C ALA A 50 -3.23 -8.55 2.15
N GLY A 51 -2.31 -7.75 2.72
CA GLY A 51 -2.15 -7.57 4.16
C GLY A 51 -3.38 -6.95 4.83
N MET A 52 -3.99 -5.95 4.20
CA MET A 52 -5.24 -5.34 4.67
C MET A 52 -6.39 -6.35 4.70
N VAL A 53 -6.54 -7.16 3.65
CA VAL A 53 -7.56 -8.22 3.58
C VAL A 53 -7.29 -9.32 4.62
N ALA A 54 -6.04 -9.74 4.77
CA ALA A 54 -5.65 -10.74 5.77
C ALA A 54 -5.93 -10.26 7.20
N LEU A 55 -5.69 -8.97 7.49
CA LEU A 55 -6.04 -8.38 8.79
C LEU A 55 -7.54 -8.32 9.02
N TRP A 56 -8.33 -7.98 7.99
CA TRP A 56 -9.79 -8.03 8.09
C TRP A 56 -10.28 -9.43 8.48
N PHE A 57 -9.86 -10.47 7.74
CA PHE A 57 -10.25 -11.85 8.04
C PHE A 57 -9.96 -12.26 9.49
N ARG A 58 -8.84 -11.79 10.04
CA ARG A 58 -8.40 -12.11 11.39
C ARG A 58 -9.12 -11.31 12.47
N LEU A 59 -9.37 -10.03 12.23
CA LEU A 59 -9.83 -9.09 13.25
C LEU A 59 -11.35 -8.93 13.29
N GLN A 60 -12.07 -9.32 12.22
CA GLN A 60 -13.52 -9.14 12.14
C GLN A 60 -14.32 -9.82 13.28
N LEU A 61 -13.78 -10.90 13.86
CA LEU A 61 -14.42 -11.63 14.97
C LEU A 61 -13.96 -11.16 16.36
N VAL A 62 -13.01 -10.24 16.44
CA VAL A 62 -12.49 -9.71 17.70
C VAL A 62 -13.23 -8.40 18.01
N ALA A 63 -14.11 -8.41 19.01
CA ALA A 63 -15.04 -7.30 19.28
C ALA A 63 -14.36 -5.92 19.32
N VAL A 64 -13.24 -5.81 20.05
CA VAL A 64 -12.46 -4.56 20.21
C VAL A 64 -11.85 -4.07 18.88
N TRP A 65 -11.62 -4.96 17.91
CA TRP A 65 -11.00 -4.66 16.62
C TRP A 65 -11.98 -4.64 15.45
N SER A 66 -13.26 -4.93 15.68
CA SER A 66 -14.27 -5.10 14.62
C SER A 66 -14.40 -3.86 13.72
N ALA A 67 -14.43 -2.66 14.30
CA ALA A 67 -14.47 -1.40 13.55
C ALA A 67 -13.22 -1.22 12.65
N PHE A 68 -12.03 -1.51 13.20
CA PHE A 68 -10.79 -1.48 12.42
C PHE A 68 -10.76 -2.54 11.32
N ALA A 69 -11.31 -3.73 11.56
CA ALA A 69 -11.40 -4.78 10.54
C ALA A 69 -12.21 -4.31 9.32
N THR A 70 -13.36 -3.67 9.54
CA THR A 70 -14.17 -3.08 8.46
C THR A 70 -13.42 -1.96 7.75
N PHE A 71 -12.76 -1.06 8.49
CA PHE A 71 -11.91 -0.02 7.91
C PHE A 71 -10.78 -0.62 7.05
N SER A 72 -10.20 -1.75 7.46
CA SER A 72 -9.15 -2.45 6.73
C SER A 72 -9.66 -3.01 5.40
N LEU A 73 -10.86 -3.60 5.38
CA LEU A 73 -11.47 -4.07 4.14
C LEU A 73 -11.81 -2.91 3.19
N ILE A 74 -12.39 -1.83 3.70
CA ILE A 74 -12.70 -0.64 2.90
C ILE A 74 -11.41 -0.05 2.31
N SER A 75 -10.36 0.07 3.12
CA SER A 75 -9.05 0.58 2.67
C SER A 75 -8.45 -0.31 1.56
N ALA A 76 -8.59 -1.63 1.67
CA ALA A 76 -8.15 -2.55 0.63
C ALA A 76 -8.88 -2.34 -0.70
N ILE A 77 -10.21 -2.20 -0.65
CA ILE A 77 -11.05 -1.97 -1.83
C ILE A 77 -10.72 -0.63 -2.48
N VAL A 78 -10.65 0.46 -1.68
CA VAL A 78 -10.30 1.79 -2.17
C VAL A 78 -8.91 1.81 -2.80
N SER A 79 -7.94 1.18 -2.14
CA SER A 79 -6.57 1.07 -2.66
C SER A 79 -6.53 0.31 -3.99
N LEU A 80 -7.26 -0.79 -4.09
CA LEU A 80 -7.34 -1.58 -5.33
C LEU A 80 -7.92 -0.75 -6.48
N ILE A 81 -9.03 -0.03 -6.24
CA ILE A 81 -9.65 0.85 -7.23
C ILE A 81 -8.66 1.94 -7.68
N LEU A 82 -7.98 2.59 -6.74
CA LEU A 82 -7.04 3.67 -7.06
C LEU A 82 -5.78 3.18 -7.79
N VAL A 83 -5.29 1.97 -7.48
CA VAL A 83 -4.20 1.33 -8.24
C VAL A 83 -4.63 1.07 -9.68
N ILE A 84 -5.85 0.56 -9.89
CA ILE A 84 -6.38 0.33 -11.25
C ILE A 84 -6.50 1.66 -12.01
N ILE A 85 -7.05 2.70 -11.37
CA ILE A 85 -7.14 4.04 -11.96
C ILE A 85 -5.74 4.58 -12.30
N SER A 86 -4.76 4.46 -11.40
CA SER A 86 -3.39 4.89 -11.65
C SER A 86 -2.78 4.18 -12.86
N GLY A 87 -3.02 2.88 -13.02
CA GLY A 87 -2.59 2.13 -14.20
C GLY A 87 -3.22 2.63 -15.51
N ILE A 88 -4.52 2.97 -15.49
CA ILE A 88 -5.22 3.51 -16.66
C ILE A 88 -4.64 4.87 -17.08
N PHE A 89 -4.31 5.73 -16.11
CA PHE A 89 -3.82 7.09 -16.34
C PHE A 89 -2.29 7.21 -16.36
N ALA A 90 -1.56 6.09 -16.44
CA ALA A 90 -0.10 6.04 -16.33
C ALA A 90 0.65 6.94 -17.32
N LYS A 91 0.08 7.21 -18.51
CA LYS A 91 0.66 8.07 -19.55
C LYS A 91 0.05 9.48 -19.60
N SER A 92 -0.80 9.84 -18.65
CA SER A 92 -1.48 11.13 -18.63
C SER A 92 -0.63 12.23 -18.00
N ASN A 93 -0.89 13.48 -18.37
CA ASN A 93 -0.26 14.67 -17.77
C ASN A 93 -0.59 14.83 -16.27
N TYR A 94 -1.57 14.09 -15.75
CA TYR A 94 -2.00 14.14 -14.35
C TYR A 94 -1.45 12.98 -13.51
N MET A 95 -0.60 12.12 -14.07
CA MET A 95 -0.12 10.91 -13.40
C MET A 95 0.46 11.21 -12.01
N GLY A 96 1.29 12.25 -11.88
CA GLY A 96 1.87 12.61 -10.57
C GLY A 96 0.84 13.01 -9.51
N LEU A 97 -0.32 13.56 -9.89
CA LEU A 97 -1.41 13.82 -8.95
C LEU A 97 -2.15 12.52 -8.59
N ILE A 98 -2.41 11.68 -9.60
CA ILE A 98 -3.12 10.40 -9.44
C ILE A 98 -2.30 9.45 -8.56
N GLU A 99 -0.98 9.40 -8.72
CA GLU A 99 -0.08 8.62 -7.86
C GLU A 99 -0.17 9.08 -6.40
N ARG A 100 -0.18 10.39 -6.12
CA ARG A 100 -0.32 10.92 -4.74
C ARG A 100 -1.66 10.52 -4.12
N ILE A 101 -2.74 10.61 -4.89
CA ILE A 101 -4.06 10.18 -4.44
C ILE A 101 -4.06 8.66 -4.19
N MET A 102 -3.46 7.88 -5.08
CA MET A 102 -3.38 6.42 -4.96
C MET A 102 -2.56 5.96 -3.76
N VAL A 103 -1.48 6.67 -3.40
CA VAL A 103 -0.62 6.35 -2.25
C VAL A 103 -1.25 6.78 -0.91
N SER A 104 -2.11 7.80 -0.91
CA SER A 104 -2.73 8.35 0.31
C SER A 104 -3.47 7.32 1.18
N PRO A 105 -4.30 6.40 0.64
CA PRO A 105 -4.90 5.32 1.42
C PRO A 105 -3.90 4.49 2.23
N TYR A 106 -2.70 4.22 1.69
CA TYR A 106 -1.68 3.47 2.40
C TYR A 106 -1.17 4.24 3.62
N GLN A 107 -0.92 5.54 3.48
CA GLN A 107 -0.46 6.39 4.58
C GLN A 107 -1.53 6.50 5.68
N ILE A 108 -2.78 6.75 5.28
CA ILE A 108 -3.92 6.80 6.22
C ILE A 108 -4.08 5.46 6.92
N TYR A 109 -3.95 4.35 6.19
CA TYR A 109 -4.06 3.01 6.76
C TYR A 109 -2.99 2.75 7.83
N TYR A 110 -1.72 3.01 7.53
CA TYR A 110 -0.63 2.82 8.51
C TYR A 110 -0.79 3.73 9.73
N PHE A 111 -1.25 4.97 9.54
CA PHE A 111 -1.57 5.87 10.64
C PHE A 111 -2.68 5.32 11.54
N VAL A 112 -3.83 4.93 10.97
CA VAL A 112 -4.96 4.40 11.73
C VAL A 112 -4.60 3.07 12.39
N LEU A 113 -3.87 2.18 11.72
CA LEU A 113 -3.38 0.93 12.32
C LEU A 113 -2.50 1.22 13.55
N SER A 114 -1.56 2.14 13.43
CA SER A 114 -0.67 2.52 14.54
C SER A 114 -1.45 3.14 15.69
N LEU A 115 -2.39 4.03 15.40
CA LEU A 115 -3.27 4.65 16.39
C LEU A 115 -4.10 3.60 17.14
N MET A 116 -4.70 2.65 16.41
CA MET A 116 -5.50 1.58 17.01
C MET A 116 -4.67 0.67 17.90
N VAL A 117 -3.45 0.33 17.48
CA VAL A 117 -2.52 -0.45 18.31
C VAL A 117 -2.21 0.30 19.60
N PHE A 118 -1.91 1.60 19.54
CA PHE A 118 -1.61 2.44 20.70
C PHE A 118 -2.80 2.63 21.66
N LEU A 119 -4.02 2.73 21.14
CA LEU A 119 -5.21 2.93 21.98
C LEU A 119 -5.68 1.66 22.68
N ILE A 120 -5.37 0.48 22.12
CA ILE A 120 -5.88 -0.80 22.62
C ILE A 120 -4.84 -1.55 23.48
N ASN A 121 -3.54 -1.30 23.30
CA ASN A 121 -2.45 -2.01 23.99
C ASN A 121 -1.56 -1.03 24.73
#